data_AF-A0A2D8R959-F1
#
_entry.id   AF-A0A2D8R959-F1
#
_cell.length_a   1.000
_cell.length_b   1.000
_cell.length_c   1.000
_cell.angle_alpha   90.00
_cell.angle_beta   90.00
_cell.angle_gamma   90.00
#
_symmetry.space_group_name_H-M   'P 1'
#
loop_
_entity.id
_entity.type
_entity.pdbx_description
1 polymer ?
#
loop_
_entity_poly.entity_id
_entity_poly.type
_entity_poly.pdbx_seq_one_letter_code
_entity_poly.pdbx_strand_id
1 'polypeptide(L)'
;MANPLANQLLYEEYRALKSEMLLRIAIQNLTILCSVALFIPAALLIVIHSKHAGALALAYALANLALALQWCHQGVRQCAMKQAILTRDEDAGRRDSWEVWLPTQRPANLLGSRWFVSTKLVFMGLCAACLVLALNDFGLALVCAGAVFATTIAALLTNPKEGVPPGE
;
A
#
# COMPACT_ATOMS: atom_id res chain seq x y z
N MET A 1 2.60 32.39 30.63
CA MET A 1 1.26 31.75 30.52
C MET A 1 1.09 31.32 29.07
N ALA A 2 0.80 30.04 28.80
CA ALA A 2 0.60 29.56 27.44
C ALA A 2 -0.65 30.22 26.82
N ASN A 3 -0.56 30.65 25.56
CA ASN A 3 -1.67 31.27 24.85
C ASN A 3 -2.76 30.19 24.61
N PRO A 4 -3.97 30.33 25.17
CA PRO A 4 -5.02 29.32 25.05
C PRO A 4 -5.42 29.05 23.59
N LEU A 5 -5.33 30.07 22.72
CA LEU A 5 -5.57 29.92 21.29
C LEU A 5 -4.50 29.05 20.62
N ALA A 6 -3.23 29.20 21.02
CA ALA A 6 -2.13 28.40 20.48
C ALA A 6 -2.29 26.92 20.85
N ASN A 7 -2.68 26.63 22.10
CA ASN A 7 -2.94 25.27 22.56
C ASN A 7 -4.12 24.62 21.81
N GLN A 8 -5.17 25.38 21.50
CA GLN A 8 -6.31 24.88 20.73
C GLN A 8 -5.93 24.54 19.29
N LEU A 9 -5.19 25.42 18.61
CA LEU A 9 -4.72 25.20 17.24
C LEU A 9 -3.82 23.96 17.14
N LEU A 10 -2.91 23.77 18.10
CA LEU A 10 -2.02 22.60 18.15
C LEU A 10 -2.81 21.29 18.32
N TYR A 11 -3.88 21.31 19.13
CA TYR A 11 -4.75 20.15 19.32
C TYR A 11 -5.55 19.81 18.06
N GLU A 12 -6.12 20.82 17.39
CA GLU A 12 -6.86 20.64 16.14
C GLU A 12 -5.98 20.08 15.03
N GLU A 13 -4.75 20.58 14.89
CA GLU A 13 -3.80 20.08 13.90
C GLU A 13 -3.35 18.65 14.22
N TYR A 14 -3.11 18.31 15.49
CA TYR A 14 -2.81 16.93 15.90
C TYR A 14 -3.95 15.97 15.58
N ARG A 15 -5.20 16.39 15.81
CA ARG A 15 -6.39 15.62 15.45
C ARG A 15 -6.49 15.45 13.94
N ALA A 16 -6.23 16.50 13.16
CA ALA A 16 -6.23 16.47 11.71
C ALA A 16 -5.19 15.47 11.16
N LEU A 17 -3.97 15.48 11.70
CA LEU A 17 -2.90 14.53 11.34
C LEU A 17 -3.32 13.08 11.60
N LYS A 18 -3.95 12.81 12.76
CA LYS A 18 -4.46 11.47 13.08
C LYS A 18 -5.60 11.03 12.15
N SER A 19 -6.54 11.93 11.83
CA SER A 19 -7.61 11.59 10.87
C SER A 19 -7.08 11.35 9.47
N GLU A 20 -6.10 12.14 9.02
CA GLU A 20 -5.46 11.96 7.72
C GLU A 20 -4.68 10.65 7.65
N MET A 21 -4.00 10.27 8.74
CA MET A 21 -3.35 8.95 8.85
C MET A 21 -4.35 7.81 8.61
N LEU A 22 -5.52 7.87 9.24
CA LEU A 22 -6.58 6.86 9.08
C LEU A 22 -7.11 6.81 7.65
N LEU A 23 -7.31 7.97 7.00
CA LEU A 23 -7.71 8.03 5.60
C LEU A 23 -6.68 7.34 4.70
N ARG A 24 -5.39 7.59 4.92
CA ARG A 24 -4.30 7.02 4.11
C ARG A 24 -4.19 5.52 4.28
N ILE A 25 -4.38 5.06 5.52
CA ILE A 25 -4.53 3.64 5.90
C ILE A 25 -5.69 3.02 5.12
N ALA A 26 -6.88 3.64 5.11
CA ALA A 26 -8.03 3.17 4.36
C ALA A 26 -7.78 3.11 2.84
N ILE A 27 -7.13 4.13 2.27
CA ILE A 27 -6.77 4.18 0.83
C ILE A 27 -5.82 3.03 0.47
N GLN A 28 -4.83 2.73 1.31
CA GLN A 28 -3.93 1.60 1.06
C GLN A 28 -4.69 0.27 1.03
N ASN A 29 -5.61 0.04 1.97
CA ASN A 29 -6.44 -1.15 1.95
C ASN A 29 -7.33 -1.23 0.71
N LEU A 30 -7.96 -0.12 0.34
CA LEU A 30 -8.79 -0.07 -0.85
C LEU A 30 -7.96 -0.40 -2.11
N THR A 31 -6.72 0.09 -2.18
CA THR A 31 -5.78 -0.21 -3.28
C THR A 31 -5.51 -1.72 -3.38
N ILE A 32 -5.33 -2.41 -2.25
CA ILE A 32 -5.13 -3.86 -2.21
C ILE A 32 -6.40 -4.59 -2.66
N LEU A 33 -7.56 -4.19 -2.12
CA LEU A 33 -8.85 -4.78 -2.49
C LEU A 33 -9.12 -4.61 -3.99
N CYS A 34 -8.80 -3.45 -4.57
CA CYS A 34 -8.90 -3.23 -6.00
C CYS A 34 -7.96 -4.16 -6.80
N SER A 35 -6.71 -4.36 -6.36
CA SER A 35 -5.79 -5.29 -7.04
C SER A 35 -6.32 -6.73 -7.06
N VAL A 36 -6.88 -7.20 -5.94
CA VAL A 36 -7.53 -8.53 -5.84
C VAL A 36 -8.79 -8.57 -6.70
N ALA A 37 -9.64 -7.55 -6.62
CA ALA A 37 -10.90 -7.49 -7.37
C ALA A 37 -10.68 -7.44 -8.89
N LEU A 38 -9.59 -6.81 -9.37
CA LEU A 38 -9.19 -6.80 -10.77
C LEU A 38 -8.57 -8.12 -11.22
N PHE A 39 -7.90 -8.84 -10.31
CA PHE A 39 -7.27 -10.12 -10.63
C PHE A 39 -8.29 -11.19 -11.02
N ILE A 40 -9.40 -11.31 -10.27
CA ILE A 40 -10.43 -12.33 -10.52
C ILE A 40 -10.95 -12.31 -11.97
N PRO A 41 -11.48 -11.20 -12.50
CA PRO A 41 -11.94 -11.15 -13.88
C PRO A 41 -10.79 -11.29 -14.88
N ALA A 42 -9.60 -10.76 -14.60
CA ALA A 42 -8.44 -10.94 -15.49
C ALA A 42 -8.05 -12.42 -15.63
N ALA A 43 -7.97 -13.15 -14.52
CA ALA A 43 -7.66 -14.57 -14.50
C ALA A 43 -8.74 -15.38 -15.26
N LEU A 44 -10.03 -15.09 -15.03
CA LEU A 44 -11.12 -15.73 -15.77
C LEU A 44 -11.04 -15.44 -17.28
N LEU A 45 -10.79 -14.20 -17.67
CA LEU A 45 -10.66 -13.81 -19.08
C LEU A 45 -9.47 -14.49 -19.74
N ILE A 46 -8.33 -14.63 -19.05
CA ILE A 46 -7.15 -15.34 -19.58
C ILE A 46 -7.48 -16.81 -19.85
N VAL A 47 -8.21 -17.45 -18.94
CA VAL A 47 -8.61 -18.86 -19.09
C VAL A 47 -9.62 -19.04 -20.22
N ILE A 48 -10.62 -18.16 -20.32
CA ILE A 48 -11.69 -18.25 -21.34
C ILE A 48 -11.18 -17.85 -22.73
N HIS A 49 -10.35 -16.81 -22.82
CA HIS A 49 -9.85 -16.23 -24.06
C HIS A 49 -8.33 -16.44 -24.19
N SER A 50 -7.90 -17.70 -24.18
CA SER A 50 -6.49 -18.10 -24.22
C SER A 50 -5.69 -17.51 -25.39
N LYS A 51 -6.34 -17.23 -26.54
CA LYS A 51 -5.73 -16.56 -27.70
C LYS A 51 -5.25 -15.12 -27.42
N HIS A 52 -5.74 -14.49 -26.37
CA HIS A 52 -5.39 -13.13 -25.96
C HIS A 52 -4.76 -13.10 -24.56
N ALA A 53 -4.31 -14.25 -24.06
CA ALA A 53 -3.81 -14.40 -22.69
C ALA A 53 -2.65 -13.44 -22.39
N GLY A 54 -1.69 -13.28 -23.31
CA GLY A 54 -0.56 -12.37 -23.13
C GLY A 54 -1.00 -10.90 -23.03
N ALA A 55 -1.96 -10.48 -23.86
CA ALA A 55 -2.49 -9.10 -23.83
C ALA A 55 -3.27 -8.81 -22.55
N LEU A 56 -4.08 -9.77 -22.08
CA LEU A 56 -4.82 -9.66 -20.83
C LEU A 56 -3.89 -9.65 -19.60
N ALA A 57 -2.84 -10.48 -19.62
CA ALA A 57 -1.82 -10.48 -18.58
C ALA A 57 -1.05 -9.16 -18.54
N LEU A 58 -0.71 -8.58 -19.69
CA LEU A 58 -0.08 -7.26 -19.78
C LEU A 58 -0.99 -6.16 -19.22
N ALA A 59 -2.27 -6.16 -19.59
CA ALA A 59 -3.24 -5.19 -19.08
C ALA A 59 -3.36 -5.26 -17.55
N TYR A 60 -3.43 -6.47 -17.00
CA TYR A 60 -3.43 -6.66 -15.55
C TYR A 60 -2.10 -6.22 -14.91
N ALA A 61 -0.95 -6.59 -15.49
CA ALA A 61 0.35 -6.20 -14.97
C ALA A 61 0.51 -4.68 -14.89
N LEU A 62 0.05 -3.94 -15.91
CA LEU A 62 0.06 -2.47 -15.91
C LEU A 62 -0.85 -1.88 -14.84
N ALA A 63 -2.07 -2.39 -14.70
CA ALA A 63 -2.99 -1.97 -13.64
C ALA A 63 -2.40 -2.25 -12.25
N ASN A 64 -1.77 -3.42 -12.09
CA ASN A 64 -1.14 -3.83 -10.86
C ASN A 64 0.08 -2.96 -10.51
N LEU A 65 0.91 -2.59 -11.50
CA LEU A 65 2.00 -1.62 -11.33
C LEU A 65 1.46 -0.27 -10.87
N ALA A 66 0.41 0.26 -11.51
CA ALA A 66 -0.18 1.55 -11.13
C ALA A 66 -0.66 1.54 -9.66
N LEU A 67 -1.35 0.46 -9.25
CA LEU A 67 -1.78 0.29 -7.86
C LEU A 67 -0.61 0.12 -6.89
N ALA A 68 0.44 -0.61 -7.28
CA ALA A 68 1.65 -0.77 -6.48
C ALA A 68 2.37 0.58 -6.28
N LEU A 69 2.52 1.39 -7.33
CA LEU A 69 3.09 2.74 -7.25
C LEU A 69 2.25 3.66 -6.36
N GLN A 70 0.92 3.59 -6.47
CA GLN A 70 0.02 4.33 -5.60
C GLN A 70 0.21 3.90 -4.13
N TRP A 71 0.26 2.60 -3.86
CA TRP A 71 0.53 2.07 -2.52
C TRP A 71 1.88 2.52 -1.97
N CYS A 72 2.90 2.57 -2.84
CA CYS A 72 4.22 3.06 -2.49
C CYS A 72 4.17 4.53 -2.05
N HIS A 73 3.63 5.39 -2.91
CA HIS A 73 3.47 6.82 -2.65
C HIS A 73 2.67 7.10 -1.37
N GLN A 74 1.56 6.39 -1.14
CA GLN A 74 0.74 6.60 0.06
C GLN A 74 1.51 6.34 1.35
N GLY A 75 2.38 5.33 1.41
CA GLY A 75 3.05 5.08 2.67
C GLY A 75 4.33 5.86 2.89
N VAL A 76 4.96 6.46 1.85
CA VAL A 76 5.95 7.52 2.09
C VAL A 76 5.29 8.67 2.86
N ARG A 77 4.08 9.07 2.46
CA ARG A 77 3.30 10.08 3.18
C ARG A 77 2.96 9.65 4.60
N GLN A 78 2.55 8.39 4.80
CA GLN A 78 2.30 7.87 6.15
C GLN A 78 3.55 7.89 7.03
N CYS A 79 4.75 7.57 6.50
CA CYS A 79 5.97 7.68 7.29
C CYS A 79 6.21 9.12 7.77
N ALA A 80 6.09 10.11 6.86
CA ALA A 80 6.23 11.52 7.22
C ALA A 80 5.20 11.97 8.28
N MET A 81 3.93 11.56 8.13
CA MET A 81 2.89 11.86 9.12
C MET A 81 3.12 11.17 10.46
N LYS A 82 3.58 9.91 10.45
CA LYS A 82 3.93 9.19 11.67
C LYS A 82 5.03 9.92 12.42
N GLN A 83 6.08 10.35 11.73
CA GLN A 83 7.17 11.14 12.33
C GLN A 83 6.63 12.44 12.94
N ALA A 84 5.80 13.20 12.21
CA ALA A 84 5.20 14.43 12.74
C ALA A 84 4.33 14.21 13.98
N ILE A 85 3.57 13.11 14.04
CA ILE A 85 2.77 12.74 15.20
C ILE A 85 3.66 12.36 16.39
N LEU A 86 4.71 11.57 16.16
CA LEU A 86 5.65 11.15 17.20
C LEU A 86 6.40 12.34 17.81
N THR A 87 6.90 13.27 17.00
CA THR A 87 7.56 14.49 17.48
C THR A 87 6.63 15.30 18.39
N ARG A 88 5.35 15.45 18.02
CA ARG A 88 4.37 16.16 18.86
C ARG A 88 4.01 15.46 20.15
N ASP A 89 4.02 14.13 20.13
CA ASP A 89 3.76 13.33 21.32
C ASP A 89 4.94 13.42 22.29
N GLU A 90 6.17 13.43 21.77
CA GLU A 90 7.38 13.70 22.54
C GLU A 90 7.40 15.10 23.18
N ASP A 91 7.13 16.15 22.40
CA ASP A 91 7.06 17.54 22.88
C ASP A 91 6.03 17.73 24.00
N ALA A 92 4.97 16.92 23.99
CA ALA A 92 3.91 16.96 24.99
C ALA A 92 4.12 15.98 26.16
N GLY A 93 5.27 15.30 26.22
CA GLY A 93 5.58 14.31 27.26
C GLY A 93 4.73 13.04 27.21
N ARG A 94 4.04 12.78 26.10
CA ARG A 94 3.23 11.57 25.88
C ARG A 94 4.10 10.46 25.31
N ARG A 95 4.60 9.59 26.18
CA ARG A 95 5.23 8.32 25.76
C ARG A 95 4.12 7.30 25.50
N ASP A 96 4.25 6.51 24.45
CA ASP A 96 3.37 5.38 24.07
C ASP A 96 1.98 5.72 23.49
N SER A 97 1.63 6.99 23.32
CA SER A 97 0.34 7.42 22.74
C SER A 97 0.09 6.85 21.34
N TRP A 98 1.13 6.70 20.52
CA TRP A 98 1.04 6.10 19.19
C TRP A 98 0.75 4.59 19.26
N GLU A 99 1.48 3.88 20.11
CA GLU A 99 1.39 2.42 20.25
C GLU A 99 0.10 1.97 20.90
N VAL A 100 -0.49 2.81 21.76
CA VAL A 100 -1.83 2.60 22.32
C VAL A 100 -2.91 2.98 21.30
N TRP A 101 -2.77 4.11 20.62
CA TRP A 101 -3.81 4.61 19.71
C TRP A 101 -3.95 3.75 18.46
N LEU A 102 -2.85 3.44 17.75
CA LEU A 102 -2.93 2.80 16.43
C LEU A 102 -3.65 1.44 16.46
N PRO A 103 -3.41 0.52 17.42
CA PRO A 103 -4.13 -0.74 17.52
C PRO A 103 -5.64 -0.57 17.72
N THR A 104 -6.09 0.44 18.46
CA THR A 104 -7.52 0.70 18.68
C THR A 104 -8.26 1.10 17.40
N GLN A 105 -7.51 1.57 16.39
CA GLN A 105 -8.05 1.98 15.10
C GLN A 105 -7.96 0.86 14.05
N ARG A 106 -7.39 -0.30 14.38
CA ARG A 106 -7.30 -1.43 13.45
C ARG A 106 -8.67 -2.10 13.33
N PRO A 107 -9.08 -2.53 12.12
CA PRO A 107 -10.25 -3.40 11.98
C PRO A 107 -10.04 -4.64 12.84
N ALA A 108 -10.97 -4.99 13.72
CA ALA A 108 -10.87 -6.16 14.61
C ALA A 108 -10.97 -7.51 13.87
N ASN A 109 -11.15 -7.46 12.55
CA ASN A 109 -11.42 -8.59 11.68
C ASN A 109 -10.12 -9.33 11.31
N LEU A 110 -10.21 -10.53 10.72
CA LEU A 110 -9.06 -11.38 10.31
C LEU A 110 -7.98 -10.67 9.46
N LEU A 111 -8.33 -9.61 8.74
CA LEU A 111 -7.41 -8.79 7.93
C LEU A 111 -6.63 -7.74 8.74
N GLY A 112 -6.95 -7.53 10.02
CA GLY A 112 -6.43 -6.45 10.86
C GLY A 112 -5.08 -6.73 11.54
N SER A 113 -4.66 -7.99 11.68
CA SER A 113 -3.50 -8.35 12.50
C SER A 113 -2.14 -8.25 11.77
N ARG A 114 -2.12 -8.15 10.43
CA ARG A 114 -0.88 -8.19 9.62
C ARG A 114 -0.89 -7.20 8.46
N TRP A 115 -1.06 -5.92 8.74
CA TRP A 115 -1.01 -4.86 7.71
C TRP A 115 0.34 -4.72 6.99
N PHE A 116 1.43 -5.27 7.55
CA PHE A 116 2.78 -5.13 7.00
C PHE A 116 3.34 -6.40 6.32
N VAL A 117 2.84 -7.59 6.69
CA VAL A 117 3.23 -8.87 6.08
C VAL A 117 2.03 -9.38 5.28
N SER A 118 1.95 -9.24 3.96
CA SER A 118 2.88 -8.61 3.02
C SER A 118 2.10 -8.11 1.82
N THR A 119 1.65 -6.86 1.87
CA THR A 119 0.99 -6.20 0.74
C THR A 119 1.84 -6.25 -0.53
N LYS A 120 3.17 -6.19 -0.37
CA LYS A 120 4.12 -6.39 -1.47
C LYS A 120 3.96 -7.79 -2.09
N LEU A 121 3.86 -8.84 -1.27
CA LEU A 121 3.63 -10.21 -1.77
C LEU A 121 2.24 -10.38 -2.39
N VAL A 122 1.23 -9.60 -2.02
CA VAL A 122 -0.06 -9.61 -2.73
C VAL A 122 0.12 -9.10 -4.15
N PHE A 123 0.72 -7.90 -4.32
CA PHE A 123 0.99 -7.36 -5.66
C PHE A 123 1.88 -8.29 -6.49
N MET A 124 2.93 -8.84 -5.89
CA MET A 124 3.84 -9.75 -6.56
C MET A 124 3.15 -11.08 -6.93
N GLY A 125 2.44 -11.68 -5.98
CA GLY A 125 1.79 -12.98 -6.14
C GLY A 125 0.67 -12.96 -7.17
N LEU A 126 -0.18 -11.91 -7.18
CA LEU A 126 -1.26 -11.80 -8.15
C LEU A 126 -0.71 -11.58 -9.57
N CYS A 127 0.33 -10.75 -9.73
CA CYS A 127 0.96 -10.54 -11.03
C CYS A 127 1.68 -11.80 -11.53
N ALA A 128 2.41 -12.49 -10.66
CA ALA A 128 3.05 -13.76 -10.98
C ALA A 128 2.02 -14.82 -11.40
N ALA A 129 0.92 -14.96 -10.66
CA ALA A 129 -0.16 -15.89 -11.00
C ALA A 129 -0.77 -15.56 -12.38
N CYS A 130 -0.98 -14.27 -12.67
CA CYS A 130 -1.50 -13.81 -13.96
C CYS A 130 -0.55 -14.15 -15.13
N LEU A 131 0.76 -13.97 -14.94
CA LEU A 131 1.77 -14.38 -15.90
C LEU A 131 1.79 -15.89 -16.13
N VAL A 132 1.70 -16.68 -15.05
CA VAL A 132 1.66 -18.15 -15.12
C VAL A 132 0.46 -18.64 -15.93
N LEU A 133 -0.72 -18.05 -15.71
CA LEU A 133 -1.93 -18.38 -16.47
C LEU A 133 -1.78 -18.06 -17.97
N ALA A 134 -0.96 -17.07 -18.32
CA ALA A 134 -0.73 -16.65 -19.69
C ALA A 134 0.47 -17.30 -20.38
N LEU A 135 1.19 -18.22 -19.73
CA LEU A 135 2.38 -18.87 -20.30
C LEU A 135 2.11 -19.62 -21.61
N ASN A 136 0.87 -20.00 -21.88
CA ASN A 136 0.52 -20.67 -23.15
C ASN A 136 0.55 -19.72 -24.36
N ASP A 137 0.71 -18.41 -24.15
CA ASP A 137 0.79 -17.37 -25.19
C ASP A 137 2.15 -16.64 -25.11
N PHE A 138 3.20 -17.24 -25.68
CA PHE A 138 4.57 -16.71 -25.72
C PHE A 138 4.76 -15.51 -26.67
N GLY A 139 3.73 -14.67 -26.84
CA GLY A 139 3.80 -13.45 -27.63
C GLY A 139 4.57 -12.32 -26.95
N LEU A 140 4.86 -11.27 -27.73
CA LEU A 140 5.51 -10.03 -27.24
C LEU A 140 4.80 -9.43 -26.02
N ALA A 141 3.47 -9.54 -25.96
CA ALA A 141 2.68 -9.02 -24.84
C ALA A 141 3.06 -9.68 -23.49
N LEU A 142 3.32 -11.00 -23.48
CA LEU A 142 3.74 -11.71 -22.27
C LEU A 142 5.14 -11.26 -21.81
N VAL A 143 6.06 -11.05 -22.74
CA VAL A 143 7.40 -10.52 -22.45
C VAL A 143 7.30 -9.13 -21.82
N CYS A 144 6.50 -8.24 -22.39
CA CYS A 144 6.22 -6.93 -21.82
C CYS A 144 5.59 -7.04 -20.42
N ALA A 145 4.66 -7.97 -20.22
CA ALA A 145 4.04 -8.19 -18.92
C ALA A 145 5.08 -8.63 -17.87
N GLY A 146 6.03 -9.49 -18.26
CA GLY A 146 7.18 -9.86 -17.43
C GLY A 146 8.08 -8.69 -17.07
N ALA A 147 8.35 -7.77 -18.01
CA ALA A 147 9.11 -6.55 -17.74
C ALA A 147 8.38 -5.61 -16.77
N VAL A 148 7.06 -5.45 -16.92
CA VAL A 148 6.22 -4.69 -15.99
C VAL A 148 6.21 -5.33 -14.60
N PHE A 149 6.15 -6.66 -14.52
CA PHE A 149 6.26 -7.39 -13.26
C PHE A 149 7.60 -7.15 -12.57
N ALA A 150 8.72 -7.25 -13.29
CA ALA A 150 10.04 -6.94 -12.75
C ALA A 150 10.14 -5.49 -12.25
N THR A 151 9.57 -4.54 -13.00
CA THR A 151 9.49 -3.13 -12.60
C THR A 151 8.65 -2.96 -11.32
N THR A 152 7.55 -3.71 -11.19
CA THR A 152 6.70 -3.71 -10.00
C THR A 152 7.46 -4.23 -8.78
N ILE A 153 8.21 -5.33 -8.92
CA ILE A 153 9.08 -5.86 -7.86
C ILE A 153 10.11 -4.81 -7.45
N ALA A 154 10.82 -4.21 -8.41
CA ALA A 154 11.81 -3.19 -8.13
C ALA A 154 11.20 -2.03 -7.33
N ALA A 155 10.08 -1.47 -7.78
CA ALA A 155 9.40 -0.36 -7.10
C ALA A 155 8.92 -0.72 -5.68
N LEU A 156 8.48 -1.96 -5.46
CA LEU A 156 8.05 -2.43 -4.15
C LEU A 156 9.23 -2.66 -3.20
N LEU A 157 10.37 -3.15 -3.70
CA LEU A 157 11.56 -3.45 -2.90
C LEU A 157 12.43 -2.21 -2.63
N THR A 158 12.44 -1.22 -3.51
CA THR A 158 13.18 0.04 -3.31
C THR A 158 12.37 1.10 -2.56
N ASN A 159 11.24 0.73 -1.96
CA ASN A 159 10.37 1.68 -1.29
C ASN A 159 11.01 2.20 0.02
N PRO A 160 11.24 3.52 0.16
CA PRO A 160 11.97 4.09 1.30
C PRO A 160 11.25 3.96 2.65
N LYS A 161 10.00 3.46 2.70
CA LYS A 161 9.32 3.10 3.96
C LYS A 161 10.13 2.17 4.87
N GLU A 162 11.09 1.41 4.31
CA GLU A 162 11.91 0.43 5.03
C GLU A 162 13.30 0.96 5.44
N GLY A 163 13.68 2.17 5.00
CA GLY A 163 15.04 2.69 5.13
C GLY A 163 15.30 3.65 6.30
N VAL A 164 14.32 3.93 7.16
CA VAL A 164 14.50 4.83 8.31
C VAL A 164 14.36 4.02 9.61
N PRO A 165 15.44 3.76 10.35
CA PRO A 165 15.34 3.15 11.66
C PRO A 165 14.59 4.08 12.64
N PRO A 166 13.75 3.54 13.53
CA PRO A 166 13.23 4.30 14.65
C PRO A 166 14.38 4.50 15.67
N GLY A 167 15.05 5.65 15.62
CA GLY A 167 15.98 6.06 16.67
C GLY A 167 17.47 5.94 16.37
N GLU A 168 17.90 6.22 15.14
CA GLU A 168 19.23 6.81 14.88
C GLU A 168 19.06 8.23 14.34
#